data_AF-A0A496BDD2-F1
#
_entry.id   AF-A0A496BDD2-F1
#
_cell.length_a   1.000
_cell.length_b   1.000
_cell.length_c   1.000
_cell.angle_alpha   90.00
_cell.angle_beta   90.00
_cell.angle_gamma   90.00
#
_symmetry.space_group_name_H-M   'P 1'
#
loop_
_entity.id
_entity.type
_entity.pdbx_description
1 polymer ?
#
loop_
_entity_poly.entity_id
_entity_poly.type
_entity_poly.pdbx_seq_one_letter_code
_entity_poly.pdbx_strand_id
1 'polypeptide(L)'
;MNFFRTSFDLQASSKPRNIAVLAVLTIVCAWMAGCAGCNPEPVPMGMNPTQGPETGGTTVQITGEKFDMKNGVTVTFGGQNAQSVTVPSETQITAVTPGGTAGQSVTVVVTNNGKPEVPVTLSQQFTYTDATPPTVTMNTPTDGTVFSEYEDSLNVMNSVSVSFSEPIDSNSVAVDVAVTKTEDSMSEPMDGTLSGTVTGSGDSVTFTSDMPMRAGRMYTVTVSGAADMAGNVLENSHSFSFSITSPEALYKYHVQEEDIQEENGEAALKRIAARPEIFDNPEMWERLVAANQDAYIFDRTKLRVGQLLIIPRGRAWGDK
;
A
#
# COMPACT_ATOMS: atom_id res chain seq x y z
N MET A 1 -44.14 -83.78 -44.77
CA MET A 1 -43.36 -84.60 -43.82
C MET A 1 -43.50 -83.95 -42.46
N ASN A 2 -44.49 -84.37 -41.67
CA ASN A 2 -44.50 -85.52 -40.74
C ASN A 2 -44.27 -85.01 -39.31
N PHE A 3 -45.37 -84.88 -38.54
CA PHE A 3 -45.74 -85.74 -37.40
C PHE A 3 -45.00 -85.29 -36.12
N PHE A 4 -45.64 -84.83 -35.04
CA PHE A 4 -46.71 -85.51 -34.31
C PHE A 4 -47.68 -84.54 -33.60
N ARG A 5 -48.97 -84.85 -33.74
CA ARG A 5 -50.02 -84.57 -32.74
C ARG A 5 -49.79 -85.48 -31.52
N THR A 6 -49.98 -84.94 -30.33
CA THR A 6 -50.62 -85.67 -29.23
C THR A 6 -51.61 -84.74 -28.55
N SER A 7 -52.87 -85.02 -28.84
CA SER A 7 -54.07 -84.56 -28.14
C SER A 7 -54.15 -85.18 -26.75
N PHE A 8 -54.42 -84.38 -25.73
CA PHE A 8 -55.20 -84.83 -24.57
C PHE A 8 -56.23 -83.76 -24.21
N ASP A 9 -57.46 -84.13 -24.48
CA ASP A 9 -58.70 -83.43 -24.16
C ASP A 9 -59.04 -83.80 -22.70
N LEU A 10 -59.38 -82.82 -21.86
CA LEU A 10 -60.14 -83.08 -20.63
C LEU A 10 -60.97 -81.84 -20.29
N GLN A 11 -62.28 -82.09 -20.31
CA GLN A 11 -63.38 -81.17 -20.16
C GLN A 11 -63.37 -80.40 -18.84
N ALA A 12 -64.06 -79.25 -18.92
CA ALA A 12 -64.44 -78.35 -17.85
C ALA A 12 -64.86 -79.03 -16.53
N SER A 13 -64.40 -78.44 -15.41
CA SER A 13 -65.08 -78.53 -14.14
C SER A 13 -65.14 -77.15 -13.48
N SER A 14 -66.37 -76.71 -13.26
CA SER A 14 -66.79 -75.43 -12.70
C SER A 14 -66.77 -75.46 -11.15
N LYS A 15 -65.97 -74.60 -10.51
CA LYS A 15 -66.39 -73.65 -9.44
C LYS A 15 -65.19 -73.00 -8.74
N PRO A 16 -65.33 -71.75 -8.25
CA PRO A 16 -64.22 -70.87 -7.94
C PRO A 16 -63.74 -71.04 -6.50
N ARG A 17 -62.42 -70.97 -6.26
CA ARG A 17 -61.86 -70.76 -4.92
C ARG A 17 -60.64 -69.83 -4.98
N ASN A 18 -60.85 -68.62 -4.46
CA ASN A 18 -59.90 -67.75 -3.76
C ASN A 18 -58.72 -67.15 -4.53
N ILE A 19 -59.05 -66.01 -5.14
CA ILE A 19 -58.30 -64.75 -5.15
C ILE A 19 -57.48 -64.54 -3.85
N ALA A 20 -56.29 -63.93 -4.00
CA ALA A 20 -55.63 -63.06 -3.03
C ALA A 20 -54.60 -63.61 -2.02
N VAL A 21 -53.72 -64.56 -2.38
CA VAL A 21 -52.54 -64.84 -1.51
C VAL A 21 -51.18 -64.86 -2.22
N LEU A 22 -51.11 -64.80 -3.55
CA LEU A 22 -49.82 -64.87 -4.27
C LEU A 22 -49.50 -63.69 -5.20
N ALA A 23 -50.05 -62.50 -4.90
CA ALA A 23 -49.76 -61.27 -5.64
C ALA A 23 -49.69 -60.02 -4.74
N VAL A 24 -49.36 -60.20 -3.45
CA VAL A 24 -49.18 -59.08 -2.49
C VAL A 24 -47.70 -58.90 -2.10
N LEU A 25 -46.79 -59.76 -2.56
CA LEU A 25 -45.36 -59.66 -2.22
C LEU A 25 -44.46 -59.14 -3.37
N THR A 26 -45.01 -58.37 -4.31
CA THR A 26 -44.24 -57.52 -5.23
C THR A 26 -44.80 -56.10 -5.39
N ILE A 27 -45.90 -55.77 -4.70
CA ILE A 27 -46.51 -54.42 -4.69
C ILE A 27 -46.51 -53.87 -3.25
N VAL A 28 -45.42 -54.11 -2.51
CA VAL A 28 -45.08 -53.39 -1.25
C VAL A 28 -43.60 -52.98 -1.24
N CYS A 29 -42.94 -52.92 -2.41
CA CYS A 29 -41.65 -52.22 -2.58
C CYS A 29 -41.73 -51.01 -3.53
N ALA A 30 -42.92 -50.68 -4.04
CA ALA A 30 -43.13 -49.51 -4.91
C ALA A 30 -43.76 -48.29 -4.18
N TRP A 31 -43.99 -48.38 -2.87
CA TRP A 31 -44.46 -47.26 -2.03
C TRP A 31 -43.45 -46.85 -0.93
N MET A 32 -42.24 -47.41 -0.98
CA MET A 32 -41.04 -46.89 -0.30
C MET A 32 -40.08 -46.20 -1.27
N ALA A 33 -40.53 -45.93 -2.50
CA ALA A 33 -40.00 -44.82 -3.27
C ALA A 33 -40.57 -43.54 -2.64
N GLY A 34 -40.06 -43.19 -1.45
CA GLY A 34 -40.09 -41.80 -1.02
C GLY A 34 -39.62 -40.94 -2.19
N CYS A 35 -40.19 -39.77 -2.34
CA CYS A 35 -39.82 -38.81 -3.37
C CYS A 35 -38.31 -38.52 -3.29
N ALA A 36 -37.49 -39.35 -3.93
CA ALA A 36 -36.05 -39.20 -4.02
C ALA A 36 -35.67 -38.08 -5.01
N GLY A 37 -36.66 -37.29 -5.47
CA GLY A 37 -36.56 -36.32 -6.54
C GLY A 37 -37.06 -34.91 -6.20
N CYS A 38 -37.35 -34.59 -4.94
CA CYS A 38 -37.63 -33.19 -4.56
C CYS A 38 -36.64 -32.74 -3.48
N ASN A 39 -35.41 -32.44 -3.87
CA ASN A 39 -34.58 -31.58 -3.05
C ASN A 39 -35.25 -30.20 -3.00
N PRO A 40 -35.63 -29.64 -1.84
CA PRO A 40 -36.21 -28.31 -1.81
C PRO A 40 -35.21 -27.23 -2.21
N GLU A 41 -35.73 -26.07 -2.59
CA GLU A 41 -34.92 -24.84 -2.69
C GLU A 41 -34.48 -24.39 -1.28
N PRO A 42 -33.24 -23.93 -1.10
CA PRO A 42 -32.77 -23.45 0.19
C PRO A 42 -33.47 -22.14 0.59
N VAL A 43 -33.63 -21.90 1.89
CA VAL A 43 -34.23 -20.65 2.41
C VAL A 43 -33.22 -19.98 3.35
N PRO A 44 -32.18 -19.32 2.81
CA PRO A 44 -31.26 -18.55 3.63
C PRO A 44 -31.96 -17.32 4.22
N MET A 45 -31.73 -17.05 5.51
CA MET A 45 -32.36 -15.96 6.26
C MET A 45 -31.37 -14.87 6.69
N GLY A 46 -30.11 -15.23 6.93
CA GLY A 46 -29.09 -14.26 7.32
C GLY A 46 -27.69 -14.84 7.36
N MET A 47 -26.69 -13.97 7.51
CA MET A 47 -25.30 -14.36 7.67
C MET A 47 -24.59 -13.52 8.74
N ASN A 48 -23.56 -14.10 9.35
CA ASN A 48 -22.69 -13.39 10.29
C ASN A 48 -21.26 -13.97 10.23
N PRO A 49 -20.21 -13.13 10.14
CA PRO A 49 -20.25 -11.67 9.89
C PRO A 49 -20.74 -11.31 8.47
N THR A 50 -21.14 -10.06 8.28
CA THR A 50 -21.54 -9.50 6.96
C THR A 50 -20.41 -8.74 6.26
N GLN A 51 -19.21 -8.77 6.82
CA GLN A 51 -18.03 -8.11 6.26
C GLN A 51 -16.75 -8.85 6.63
N GLY A 52 -15.69 -8.59 5.88
CA GLY A 52 -14.35 -9.12 6.14
C GLY A 52 -13.33 -8.65 5.10
N PRO A 53 -12.04 -8.96 5.26
CA PRO A 53 -10.97 -8.46 4.41
C PRO A 53 -11.14 -8.86 2.94
N GLU A 54 -10.72 -7.99 2.03
CA GLU A 54 -10.65 -8.18 0.59
C GLU A 54 -9.79 -9.38 0.17
N THR A 55 -8.83 -9.80 1.01
CA THR A 55 -8.05 -11.03 0.80
C THR A 55 -8.87 -12.32 1.00
N GLY A 56 -10.09 -12.23 1.55
CA GLY A 56 -10.98 -13.36 1.81
C GLY A 56 -10.65 -14.09 3.11
N GLY A 57 -11.07 -15.35 3.24
CA GLY A 57 -10.77 -16.18 4.40
C GLY A 57 -11.69 -15.95 5.61
N THR A 58 -12.72 -15.09 5.48
CA THR A 58 -13.68 -14.87 6.55
C THR A 58 -14.60 -16.08 6.67
N THR A 59 -14.65 -16.69 7.85
CA THR A 59 -15.61 -17.75 8.14
C THR A 59 -16.96 -17.13 8.46
N VAL A 60 -17.93 -17.28 7.55
CA VAL A 60 -19.30 -16.82 7.73
C VAL A 60 -20.22 -17.98 8.08
N GLN A 61 -21.14 -17.73 9.01
CA GLN A 61 -22.25 -18.63 9.30
C GLN A 61 -23.51 -18.10 8.63
N ILE A 62 -24.10 -18.90 7.75
CA ILE A 62 -25.38 -18.59 7.10
C ILE A 62 -26.46 -19.41 7.79
N THR A 63 -27.50 -18.75 8.29
CA THR A 63 -28.66 -19.38 8.93
C THR A 63 -29.83 -19.41 7.95
N GLY A 64 -30.69 -20.42 8.09
CA GLY A 64 -31.86 -20.55 7.24
C GLY A 64 -32.58 -21.87 7.45
N GLU A 65 -33.20 -22.36 6.38
CA GLU A 65 -33.88 -23.66 6.33
C GLU A 65 -33.56 -24.39 5.03
N LYS A 66 -33.78 -25.71 5.03
CA LYS A 66 -33.76 -26.58 3.83
C LYS A 66 -32.39 -26.64 3.15
N PHE A 67 -31.29 -26.56 3.91
CA PHE A 67 -29.96 -26.78 3.38
C PHE A 67 -29.69 -28.28 3.15
N ASP A 68 -29.22 -28.61 1.95
CA ASP A 68 -29.01 -29.99 1.54
C ASP A 68 -27.75 -30.59 2.18
N MET A 69 -27.94 -31.35 3.27
CA MET A 69 -26.85 -32.05 3.96
C MET A 69 -26.31 -33.26 3.19
N LYS A 70 -27.09 -33.82 2.26
CA LYS A 70 -26.76 -35.07 1.57
C LYS A 70 -25.87 -34.84 0.36
N ASN A 71 -26.21 -33.85 -0.48
CA ASN A 71 -25.43 -33.50 -1.66
C ASN A 71 -24.56 -32.25 -1.44
N GLY A 72 -24.73 -31.57 -0.31
CA GLY A 72 -24.05 -30.34 0.02
C GLY A 72 -24.68 -29.11 -0.64
N VAL A 73 -24.06 -27.97 -0.36
CA VAL A 73 -24.49 -26.65 -0.81
C VAL A 73 -23.31 -25.94 -1.44
N THR A 74 -23.57 -25.19 -2.51
CA THR A 74 -22.62 -24.22 -3.08
C THR A 74 -23.01 -22.83 -2.59
N VAL A 75 -22.02 -22.07 -2.10
CA VAL A 75 -22.18 -20.67 -1.73
C VAL A 75 -21.24 -19.84 -2.59
N THR A 76 -21.76 -18.76 -3.18
CA THR A 76 -20.95 -17.81 -3.95
C THR A 76 -21.10 -16.39 -3.42
N PHE A 77 -20.01 -15.62 -3.46
CA PHE A 77 -19.92 -14.21 -3.10
C PHE A 77 -19.58 -13.41 -4.34
N GLY A 78 -20.49 -12.56 -4.81
CA GLY A 78 -20.30 -11.80 -6.06
C GLY A 78 -20.06 -12.70 -7.29
N GLY A 79 -20.57 -13.93 -7.27
CA GLY A 79 -20.35 -14.94 -8.30
C GLY A 79 -19.06 -15.76 -8.16
N GLN A 80 -18.19 -15.47 -7.18
CA GLN A 80 -17.03 -16.29 -6.87
C GLN A 80 -17.38 -17.37 -5.85
N ASN A 81 -16.93 -18.61 -6.07
CA ASN A 81 -17.18 -19.71 -5.14
C ASN A 81 -16.51 -19.45 -3.78
N ALA A 82 -17.20 -19.79 -2.69
CA ALA A 82 -16.59 -19.90 -1.37
C ALA A 82 -15.39 -20.86 -1.38
N GLN A 83 -14.34 -20.54 -0.62
CA GLN A 83 -13.13 -21.37 -0.54
C GLN A 83 -13.43 -22.74 0.08
N SER A 84 -14.35 -22.77 1.03
CA SER A 84 -14.91 -24.01 1.58
C SER A 84 -16.35 -23.78 2.03
N VAL A 85 -17.14 -24.85 2.00
CA VAL A 85 -18.52 -24.86 2.49
C VAL A 85 -18.72 -26.15 3.29
N THR A 86 -19.26 -26.02 4.50
CA THR A 86 -19.72 -27.15 5.31
C THR A 86 -21.17 -26.90 5.73
N VAL A 87 -21.96 -27.98 5.78
CA VAL A 87 -23.39 -27.92 6.07
C VAL A 87 -23.67 -28.76 7.32
N PRO A 88 -23.42 -28.21 8.53
CA PRO A 88 -23.57 -28.96 9.79
C PRO A 88 -25.03 -29.36 10.08
N SER A 89 -26.02 -28.61 9.57
CA SER A 89 -27.45 -28.92 9.70
C SER A 89 -28.25 -28.36 8.52
N GLU A 90 -29.51 -28.76 8.39
CA GLU A 90 -30.44 -28.18 7.41
C GLU A 90 -30.74 -26.69 7.64
N THR A 91 -30.27 -26.12 8.76
CA THR A 91 -30.53 -24.73 9.17
C THR A 91 -29.27 -23.87 9.29
N GLN A 92 -28.09 -24.45 9.05
CA GLN A 92 -26.82 -23.75 9.16
C GLN A 92 -25.83 -24.21 8.10
N ILE A 93 -25.16 -23.23 7.47
CA ILE A 93 -24.00 -23.41 6.61
C ILE A 93 -22.83 -22.64 7.22
N THR A 94 -21.63 -23.22 7.18
CA THR A 94 -20.39 -22.48 7.39
C THR A 94 -19.69 -22.37 6.05
N ALA A 95 -19.35 -21.15 5.62
CA ALA A 95 -18.65 -20.90 4.38
C ALA A 95 -17.43 -19.99 4.63
N VAL A 96 -16.37 -20.19 3.86
CA VAL A 96 -15.18 -19.32 3.91
C VAL A 96 -15.17 -18.43 2.66
N THR A 97 -15.15 -17.11 2.85
CA THR A 97 -15.25 -16.15 1.75
C THR A 97 -14.04 -16.23 0.80
N PRO A 98 -14.24 -16.12 -0.52
CA PRO A 98 -13.14 -15.91 -1.45
C PRO A 98 -12.57 -14.50 -1.29
N GLY A 99 -11.40 -14.25 -1.90
CA GLY A 99 -10.92 -12.89 -2.10
C GLY A 99 -11.89 -12.07 -2.97
N GLY A 100 -11.94 -10.76 -2.71
CA GLY A 100 -12.81 -9.81 -3.36
C GLY A 100 -12.11 -8.49 -3.63
N THR A 101 -12.89 -7.42 -3.79
CA THR A 101 -12.37 -6.07 -4.02
C THR A 101 -12.68 -5.20 -2.81
N ALA A 102 -11.68 -4.53 -2.24
CA ALA A 102 -11.87 -3.62 -1.12
C ALA A 102 -12.96 -2.57 -1.38
N GLY A 103 -13.79 -2.30 -0.38
CA GLY A 103 -14.93 -1.38 -0.43
C GLY A 103 -16.16 -1.91 -1.18
N GLN A 104 -16.09 -3.08 -1.82
CA GLN A 104 -17.20 -3.63 -2.59
C GLN A 104 -18.16 -4.44 -1.70
N SER A 105 -19.46 -4.14 -1.82
CA SER A 105 -20.53 -5.03 -1.35
C SER A 105 -20.97 -5.98 -2.46
N VAL A 106 -21.03 -7.27 -2.14
CA VAL A 106 -21.39 -8.33 -3.09
C VAL A 106 -22.61 -9.11 -2.63
N THR A 107 -23.37 -9.61 -3.61
CA THR A 107 -24.49 -10.53 -3.38
C THR A 107 -23.99 -11.89 -2.94
N VAL A 108 -24.66 -12.51 -1.97
CA VAL A 108 -24.38 -13.89 -1.56
C VAL A 108 -25.48 -14.81 -2.09
N VAL A 109 -25.09 -15.88 -2.78
CA VAL A 109 -26.04 -16.83 -3.39
C VAL A 109 -25.78 -18.21 -2.82
N VAL A 110 -26.86 -18.89 -2.43
CA VAL A 110 -26.86 -20.23 -1.84
C VAL A 110 -27.61 -21.16 -2.80
N THR A 111 -26.99 -22.28 -3.16
CA THR A 111 -27.55 -23.26 -4.10
C THR A 111 -27.42 -24.66 -3.52
N ASN A 112 -28.53 -25.36 -3.33
CA ASN A 112 -28.48 -26.78 -2.97
C ASN A 112 -27.97 -27.59 -4.17
N ASN A 113 -26.93 -28.41 -3.99
CA ASN A 113 -26.29 -29.11 -5.11
C ASN A 113 -27.20 -30.16 -5.77
N GLY A 114 -28.17 -30.71 -5.01
CA GLY A 114 -29.20 -31.58 -5.57
C GLY A 114 -30.31 -30.84 -6.35
N LYS A 115 -30.25 -29.50 -6.45
CA LYS A 115 -31.18 -28.65 -7.22
C LYS A 115 -30.47 -27.40 -7.77
N PRO A 116 -29.45 -27.57 -8.64
CA PRO A 116 -28.59 -26.47 -9.08
C PRO A 116 -29.32 -25.40 -9.91
N GLU A 117 -30.48 -25.72 -10.49
CA GLU A 117 -31.27 -24.83 -11.33
C GLU A 117 -32.07 -23.76 -10.55
N VAL A 118 -32.06 -23.79 -9.21
CA VAL A 118 -32.76 -22.82 -8.35
C VAL A 118 -31.83 -22.22 -7.29
N PRO A 119 -30.90 -21.32 -7.70
CA PRO A 119 -30.07 -20.57 -6.76
C PRO A 119 -30.87 -19.49 -6.03
N VAL A 120 -30.60 -19.28 -4.74
CA VAL A 120 -31.28 -18.27 -3.90
C VAL A 120 -30.31 -17.22 -3.42
N THR A 121 -30.65 -15.95 -3.63
CA THR A 121 -29.85 -14.81 -3.17
C THR A 121 -30.25 -14.44 -1.74
N LEU A 122 -29.28 -14.29 -0.84
CA LEU A 122 -29.51 -13.70 0.49
C LEU A 122 -29.99 -12.26 0.34
N SER A 123 -30.84 -11.82 1.26
CA SER A 123 -31.21 -10.40 1.37
C SER A 123 -30.04 -9.52 1.84
N GLN A 124 -29.12 -10.08 2.62
CA GLN A 124 -27.90 -9.41 3.08
C GLN A 124 -26.80 -9.49 2.02
N GLN A 125 -25.97 -8.45 1.95
CA GLN A 125 -24.76 -8.41 1.15
C GLN A 125 -23.53 -8.58 2.03
N PHE A 126 -22.45 -9.13 1.46
CA PHE A 126 -21.17 -9.23 2.14
C PHE A 126 -20.28 -8.09 1.66
N THR A 127 -19.70 -7.33 2.57
CA THR A 127 -18.81 -6.21 2.25
C THR A 127 -17.36 -6.61 2.46
N TYR A 128 -16.55 -6.47 1.41
CA TYR A 128 -15.10 -6.57 1.53
C TYR A 128 -14.54 -5.27 2.08
N THR A 129 -13.96 -5.30 3.28
CA THR A 129 -13.25 -4.17 3.89
C THR A 129 -11.82 -4.18 3.44
N ASP A 130 -11.22 -3.00 3.31
CA ASP A 130 -9.78 -2.87 3.06
C ASP A 130 -8.99 -3.21 4.33
N ALA A 131 -8.12 -4.21 4.24
CA ALA A 131 -7.27 -4.66 5.32
C ALA A 131 -5.78 -4.69 4.92
N THR A 132 -5.44 -4.20 3.73
CA THR A 132 -4.06 -4.16 3.25
C THR A 132 -3.43 -2.83 3.65
N PRO A 133 -2.32 -2.82 4.41
CA PRO A 133 -1.63 -1.58 4.72
C PRO A 133 -1.00 -0.90 3.49
N PRO A 134 -0.85 0.44 3.52
CA PRO A 134 -0.15 1.15 2.47
C PRO A 134 1.34 0.80 2.48
N THR A 135 1.96 0.83 1.29
CA THR A 135 3.41 0.67 1.10
C THR A 135 4.00 1.87 0.39
N VAL A 136 5.27 2.20 0.64
CA VAL A 136 5.96 3.26 -0.11
C VAL A 136 6.35 2.76 -1.49
N THR A 137 5.92 3.47 -2.53
CA THR A 137 6.18 3.13 -3.94
C THR A 137 7.29 3.98 -4.55
N MET A 138 7.43 5.22 -4.10
CA MET A 138 8.45 6.14 -4.60
C MET A 138 8.81 7.19 -3.55
N ASN A 139 10.07 7.61 -3.54
CA ASN A 139 10.56 8.75 -2.79
C ASN A 139 11.36 9.67 -3.69
N THR A 140 11.21 10.98 -3.46
CA THR A 140 11.98 12.04 -4.10
C THR A 140 12.61 12.90 -2.99
N PRO A 141 13.95 12.98 -2.92
CA PRO A 141 14.94 12.31 -3.77
C PRO A 141 14.90 10.79 -3.64
N THR A 142 15.31 10.07 -4.69
CA THR A 142 15.47 8.60 -4.64
C THR A 142 16.59 8.23 -3.65
N ASP A 143 16.50 7.04 -3.03
CA ASP A 143 17.52 6.60 -2.07
C ASP A 143 18.92 6.57 -2.70
N GLY A 144 19.90 7.10 -1.98
CA GLY A 144 21.28 7.25 -2.41
C GLY A 144 21.54 8.40 -3.39
N THR A 145 20.55 9.27 -3.67
CA THR A 145 20.77 10.44 -4.56
C THR A 145 21.90 11.33 -4.03
N VAL A 146 22.73 11.83 -4.94
CA VAL A 146 23.81 12.77 -4.65
C VAL A 146 23.59 14.05 -5.45
N PHE A 147 23.32 15.16 -4.76
CA PHE A 147 23.23 16.49 -5.36
C PHE A 147 24.61 17.15 -5.36
N SER A 148 25.20 17.28 -6.54
CA SER A 148 26.51 17.94 -6.73
C SER A 148 26.45 19.25 -7.52
N GLU A 149 25.28 19.57 -8.09
CA GLU A 149 25.05 20.81 -8.81
C GLU A 149 23.95 21.60 -8.10
N TYR A 150 24.29 22.81 -7.67
CA TYR A 150 23.37 23.74 -7.02
C TYR A 150 23.87 25.17 -7.20
N GLU A 151 22.94 26.10 -7.24
CA GLU A 151 23.23 27.53 -7.34
C GLU A 151 23.55 28.14 -5.96
N ASP A 152 22.89 27.68 -4.90
CA ASP A 152 23.08 28.20 -3.55
C ASP A 152 23.30 27.05 -2.58
N SER A 153 24.51 26.99 -1.99
CA SER A 153 24.90 25.95 -1.04
C SER A 153 24.13 26.01 0.28
N LEU A 154 23.49 27.13 0.61
CA LEU A 154 22.68 27.28 1.82
C LEU A 154 21.20 26.96 1.57
N ASN A 155 20.78 26.92 0.30
CA ASN A 155 19.38 26.77 -0.11
C ASN A 155 19.26 25.82 -1.31
N VAL A 156 19.75 24.59 -1.19
CA VAL A 156 19.78 23.63 -2.31
C VAL A 156 18.38 23.09 -2.64
N MET A 157 17.65 22.72 -1.59
CA MET A 157 16.25 22.28 -1.69
C MET A 157 15.58 22.44 -0.32
N ASN A 158 14.26 22.37 -0.27
CA ASN A 158 13.52 22.53 0.98
C ASN A 158 12.39 21.51 1.16
N SER A 159 12.26 20.53 0.26
CA SER A 159 11.17 19.56 0.34
C SER A 159 11.58 18.16 -0.10
N VAL A 160 11.01 17.16 0.54
CA VAL A 160 11.08 15.74 0.13
C VAL A 160 9.67 15.20 -0.01
N SER A 161 9.44 14.31 -0.97
CA SER A 161 8.12 13.76 -1.26
C SER A 161 8.15 12.24 -1.29
N VAL A 162 7.04 11.63 -0.90
CA VAL A 162 6.87 10.18 -0.83
C VAL A 162 5.49 9.82 -1.37
N SER A 163 5.44 8.81 -2.22
CA SER A 163 4.21 8.23 -2.78
C SER A 163 3.97 6.84 -2.21
N PHE A 164 2.70 6.48 -2.05
CA PHE A 164 2.25 5.23 -1.48
C PHE A 164 1.53 4.36 -2.53
N SER A 165 1.20 3.12 -2.17
CA SER A 165 0.46 2.18 -3.04
C SER A 165 -1.02 2.53 -3.18
N GLU A 166 -1.52 3.45 -2.37
CA GLU A 166 -2.93 3.78 -2.23
C GLU A 166 -3.13 5.15 -1.54
N PRO A 167 -4.36 5.69 -1.54
CA PRO A 167 -4.67 6.91 -0.80
C PRO A 167 -4.47 6.76 0.72
N ILE A 168 -3.87 7.77 1.33
CA ILE A 168 -3.53 7.79 2.75
C ILE A 168 -4.16 8.98 3.48
N ASP A 169 -4.42 8.83 4.78
CA ASP A 169 -4.69 9.98 5.65
C ASP A 169 -3.38 10.72 5.92
N SER A 170 -3.14 11.82 5.19
CA SER A 170 -1.93 12.63 5.34
C SER A 170 -1.66 13.13 6.77
N ASN A 171 -2.68 13.22 7.63
CA ASN A 171 -2.49 13.64 9.02
C ASN A 171 -1.88 12.55 9.91
N SER A 172 -1.92 11.29 9.46
CA SER A 172 -1.32 10.16 10.18
C SER A 172 0.20 10.06 9.96
N VAL A 173 0.73 10.70 8.93
CA VAL A 173 2.12 10.52 8.50
C VAL A 173 3.07 11.37 9.34
N ALA A 174 4.05 10.71 9.94
CA ALA A 174 5.21 11.35 10.53
C ALA A 174 6.40 11.25 9.56
N VAL A 175 7.07 12.39 9.33
CA VAL A 175 8.31 12.46 8.54
C VAL A 175 9.39 13.09 9.41
N ASP A 176 10.41 12.29 9.74
CA ASP A 176 11.61 12.75 10.44
C ASP A 176 12.74 12.87 9.43
N VAL A 177 13.38 14.05 9.36
CA VAL A 177 14.54 14.26 8.49
C VAL A 177 15.76 14.51 9.37
N ALA A 178 16.54 13.45 9.59
CA ALA A 178 17.81 13.54 10.29
C ALA A 178 18.90 14.08 9.35
N VAL A 179 19.75 14.93 9.88
CA VAL A 179 20.88 15.53 9.18
C VAL A 179 22.15 15.05 9.86
N THR A 180 23.11 14.61 9.05
CA THR A 180 24.44 14.25 9.49
C THR A 180 25.48 14.89 8.59
N LYS A 181 26.63 15.20 9.16
CA LYS A 181 27.81 15.58 8.40
C LYS A 181 28.36 14.39 7.59
N THR A 182 28.63 14.61 6.31
CA THR A 182 29.50 13.80 5.45
C THR A 182 30.99 14.05 5.77
N GLU A 183 31.90 13.21 5.26
CA GLU A 183 33.35 13.38 5.47
C GLU A 183 33.88 14.70 4.89
N ASP A 184 33.30 15.14 3.78
CA ASP A 184 33.59 16.43 3.15
C ASP A 184 32.79 17.59 3.77
N SER A 185 31.99 17.31 4.81
CA SER A 185 31.22 18.34 5.50
C SER A 185 32.12 19.31 6.20
N MET A 186 31.75 20.54 5.99
CA MET A 186 32.35 21.66 6.66
C MET A 186 31.62 21.98 7.99
N SER A 187 32.16 22.93 8.72
CA SER A 187 32.12 23.04 10.19
C SER A 187 30.81 23.09 10.93
N GLU A 188 29.82 23.64 10.27
CA GLU A 188 28.46 23.84 10.73
C GLU A 188 27.86 22.72 11.59
N PRO A 189 27.76 22.69 12.95
CA PRO A 189 26.99 21.61 13.55
C PRO A 189 25.52 21.77 13.15
N MET A 190 25.06 20.86 12.30
CA MET A 190 23.65 20.56 12.09
C MET A 190 23.50 19.04 12.09
N ASP A 191 24.14 18.37 13.05
CA ASP A 191 23.70 17.02 13.39
C ASP A 191 22.42 17.19 14.21
N GLY A 192 21.33 16.57 13.78
CA GLY A 192 20.03 16.75 14.40
C GLY A 192 18.88 16.42 13.46
N THR A 193 17.71 16.98 13.73
CA THR A 193 16.50 16.77 12.93
C THR A 193 16.02 18.11 12.38
N LEU A 194 15.59 18.14 11.11
CA LEU A 194 14.93 19.30 10.55
C LEU A 194 13.48 19.37 11.00
N SER A 195 13.05 20.56 11.41
CA SER A 195 11.64 20.89 11.54
C SER A 195 11.03 21.17 10.16
N GLY A 196 9.73 20.95 10.05
CA GLY A 196 8.98 21.22 8.83
C GLY A 196 7.51 20.85 8.96
N THR A 197 6.81 20.97 7.83
CA THR A 197 5.39 20.66 7.70
C THR A 197 5.18 19.53 6.72
N VAL A 198 4.33 18.56 7.08
CA VAL A 198 3.88 17.50 6.18
C VAL A 198 2.54 17.92 5.60
N THR A 199 2.47 17.94 4.27
CA THR A 199 1.23 18.15 3.52
C THR A 199 1.03 16.99 2.57
N GLY A 200 -0.20 16.62 2.25
CA GLY A 200 -0.45 15.49 1.35
C GLY A 200 -1.78 15.60 0.62
N SER A 201 -1.88 14.85 -0.47
CA SER A 201 -3.10 14.69 -1.23
C SER A 201 -3.07 13.34 -1.95
N GLY A 202 -4.19 12.61 -1.91
CA GLY A 202 -4.29 11.29 -2.52
C GLY A 202 -3.32 10.30 -1.88
N ASP A 203 -2.41 9.77 -2.69
CA ASP A 203 -1.41 8.76 -2.35
C ASP A 203 -0.01 9.35 -2.09
N SER A 204 0.10 10.67 -1.86
CA SER A 204 1.39 11.32 -1.72
C SER A 204 1.46 12.32 -0.56
N VAL A 205 2.63 12.39 0.05
CA VAL A 205 2.99 13.43 1.03
C VAL A 205 4.25 14.16 0.60
N THR A 206 4.33 15.42 1.00
CA THR A 206 5.51 16.27 0.88
C THR A 206 5.82 16.87 2.24
N PHE A 207 7.01 16.58 2.76
CA PHE A 207 7.60 17.31 3.87
C PHE A 207 8.30 18.54 3.32
N THR A 208 7.90 19.73 3.79
CA THR A 208 8.58 20.99 3.51
C THR A 208 9.29 21.46 4.77
N SER A 209 10.61 21.55 4.72
CA SER A 209 11.41 21.98 5.87
C SER A 209 11.30 23.48 6.12
N ASP A 210 11.33 23.86 7.40
CA ASP A 210 11.38 25.26 7.83
C ASP A 210 12.72 25.92 7.49
N MET A 211 13.79 25.12 7.36
CA MET A 211 15.10 25.56 6.93
C MET A 211 15.54 24.79 5.68
N PRO A 212 16.04 25.49 4.65
CA PRO A 212 16.54 24.82 3.46
C PRO A 212 17.68 23.84 3.77
N MET A 213 17.69 22.74 3.02
CA MET A 213 18.73 21.73 3.01
C MET A 213 19.97 22.30 2.30
N ARG A 214 21.13 22.00 2.87
CA ARG A 214 22.41 22.65 2.58
C ARG A 214 23.41 21.66 2.03
N ALA A 215 24.37 22.20 1.29
CA ALA A 215 25.54 21.48 0.81
C ALA A 215 26.37 20.87 1.95
N GLY A 216 27.13 19.84 1.59
CA GLY A 216 27.98 19.10 2.51
C GLY A 216 27.20 18.44 3.63
N ARG A 217 26.08 17.78 3.35
CA ARG A 217 25.26 17.09 4.37
C ARG A 217 24.67 15.80 3.79
N MET A 218 24.46 14.82 4.65
CA MET A 218 23.63 13.65 4.38
C MET A 218 22.32 13.80 5.15
N TYR A 219 21.23 13.62 4.43
CA TYR A 219 19.88 13.65 4.94
C TYR A 219 19.32 12.24 4.96
N THR A 220 18.87 11.79 6.12
CA THR A 220 18.17 10.52 6.29
C THR A 220 16.73 10.83 6.62
N VAL A 221 15.83 10.50 5.69
CA VAL A 221 14.38 10.69 5.85
C VAL A 221 13.80 9.38 6.37
N THR A 222 12.99 9.45 7.42
CA THR A 222 12.22 8.33 7.95
C THR A 222 10.74 8.68 7.93
N VAL A 223 9.96 7.85 7.25
CA VAL A 223 8.52 7.96 7.12
C VAL A 223 7.88 6.88 7.98
N SER A 224 6.95 7.26 8.85
CA SER A 224 6.25 6.32 9.73
C SER A 224 4.81 6.75 9.98
N GLY A 225 4.01 5.86 10.55
CA GLY A 225 2.64 6.15 10.99
C GLY A 225 1.61 6.33 9.87
N ALA A 226 2.02 6.31 8.60
CA ALA A 226 1.12 6.46 7.47
C ALA A 226 0.00 5.40 7.50
N ALA A 227 -1.24 5.86 7.58
CA ALA A 227 -2.43 5.03 7.52
C ALA A 227 -3.19 5.28 6.24
N ASP A 228 -3.78 4.23 5.67
CA ASP A 228 -4.76 4.36 4.59
C ASP A 228 -6.09 4.96 5.12
N MET A 229 -7.07 5.11 4.22
CA MET A 229 -8.40 5.62 4.58
C MET A 229 -9.24 4.62 5.39
N ALA A 230 -8.84 3.35 5.46
CA ALA A 230 -9.46 2.32 6.29
C ALA A 230 -8.82 2.20 7.69
N GLY A 231 -7.71 2.90 7.92
CA GLY A 231 -6.96 2.91 9.17
C GLY A 231 -5.88 1.82 9.27
N ASN A 232 -5.54 1.12 8.19
CA ASN A 232 -4.42 0.19 8.19
C ASN A 232 -3.11 0.99 8.11
N VAL A 233 -2.21 0.73 9.06
CA VAL A 233 -0.97 1.49 9.23
C VAL A 233 0.18 0.80 8.52
N LEU A 234 1.00 1.56 7.80
CA LEU A 234 2.29 1.17 7.23
C LEU A 234 3.07 0.33 8.25
N GLU A 235 3.27 -0.95 7.93
CA GLU A 235 3.78 -1.94 8.90
C GLU A 235 5.18 -1.61 9.42
N ASN A 236 6.05 -1.12 8.52
CA ASN A 236 7.43 -0.79 8.84
C ASN A 236 7.74 0.63 8.40
N SER A 237 8.43 1.40 9.23
CA SER A 237 8.94 2.71 8.83
C SER A 237 9.82 2.58 7.59
N HIS A 238 9.64 3.49 6.64
CA HIS A 238 10.45 3.55 5.44
C HIS A 238 11.55 4.61 5.62
N SER A 239 12.81 4.21 5.46
CA SER A 239 13.94 5.13 5.53
C SER A 239 14.70 5.15 4.21
N PHE A 240 15.06 6.36 3.77
CA PHE A 240 15.94 6.58 2.63
C PHE A 240 16.89 7.74 2.94
N SER A 241 17.99 7.80 2.22
CA SER A 241 19.00 8.83 2.39
C SER A 241 19.35 9.50 1.07
N PHE A 242 19.78 10.74 1.14
CA PHE A 242 20.44 11.43 0.03
C PHE A 242 21.51 12.34 0.59
N SER A 243 22.46 12.72 -0.25
CA SER A 243 23.52 13.64 0.13
C SER A 243 23.56 14.83 -0.79
N ILE A 244 24.00 15.95 -0.24
CA ILE A 244 24.33 17.14 -1.00
C ILE A 244 25.82 17.34 -0.78
N THR A 245 26.62 17.27 -1.84
CA THR A 245 28.08 17.36 -1.72
C THR A 245 28.47 18.77 -1.29
N SER A 246 29.65 18.91 -0.67
CA SER A 246 30.26 20.23 -0.49
C SER A 246 30.73 20.75 -1.85
N PRO A 247 30.78 22.07 -2.07
CA PRO A 247 31.26 22.59 -3.33
C PRO A 247 32.75 22.28 -3.52
N GLU A 248 33.17 21.97 -4.75
CA GLU A 248 34.57 21.74 -5.06
C GLU A 248 35.38 23.03 -4.81
N ALA A 249 36.38 22.95 -3.93
CA ALA A 249 37.28 24.07 -3.64
C ALA A 249 38.30 24.25 -4.77
N LEU A 250 38.07 25.21 -5.66
CA LEU A 250 38.98 25.44 -6.79
C LEU A 250 40.10 26.43 -6.46
N TYR A 251 39.78 27.52 -5.76
CA TYR A 251 40.74 28.62 -5.57
C TYR A 251 40.81 29.11 -4.14
N LYS A 252 42.02 29.54 -3.76
CA LYS A 252 42.34 30.13 -2.47
C LYS A 252 42.63 31.62 -2.68
N TYR A 253 41.76 32.48 -2.18
CA TYR A 253 41.96 33.92 -2.17
C TYR A 253 42.66 34.35 -0.89
N HIS A 254 43.75 35.11 -1.02
CA HIS A 254 44.38 35.77 0.12
C HIS A 254 43.76 37.15 0.31
N VAL A 255 43.14 37.38 1.47
CA VAL A 255 42.60 38.70 1.84
C VAL A 255 43.74 39.71 1.87
N GLN A 256 43.62 40.76 1.07
CA GLN A 256 44.63 41.81 0.95
C GLN A 256 44.31 42.96 1.92
N GLU A 257 45.29 43.83 2.19
CA GLU A 257 45.13 44.93 3.15
C GLU A 257 44.05 45.93 2.68
N GLU A 258 44.02 46.20 1.38
CA GLU A 258 43.04 47.02 0.70
C GLU A 258 41.62 46.42 0.69
N ASP A 259 41.45 45.15 1.01
CA ASP A 259 40.11 44.55 1.10
C ASP A 259 39.41 44.94 2.39
N ILE A 260 40.14 45.34 3.44
CA ILE A 260 39.63 45.56 4.80
C ILE A 260 39.58 47.06 5.14
N GLN A 261 39.33 47.94 4.14
CA GLN A 261 39.35 49.40 4.37
C GLN A 261 38.30 49.90 5.39
N GLU A 262 37.41 49.03 5.88
CA GLU A 262 36.38 49.32 6.86
C GLU A 262 36.29 48.18 7.89
N GLU A 263 35.93 48.50 9.15
CA GLU A 263 35.82 47.55 10.27
C GLU A 263 34.64 46.54 10.10
N ASN A 264 33.97 46.55 8.95
CA ASN A 264 32.74 45.81 8.70
C ASN A 264 32.99 44.79 7.58
N GLY A 265 33.29 43.55 7.93
CA GLY A 265 33.71 42.51 6.98
C GLY A 265 32.75 42.21 5.82
N GLU A 266 31.48 42.63 5.88
CA GLU A 266 30.53 42.52 4.76
C GLU A 266 30.96 43.34 3.53
N ALA A 267 31.41 44.58 3.73
CA ALA A 267 31.86 45.44 2.64
C ALA A 267 33.15 44.89 2.01
N ALA A 268 34.03 44.31 2.84
CA ALA A 268 35.23 43.63 2.38
C ALA A 268 34.90 42.43 1.49
N LEU A 269 33.93 41.60 1.89
CA LEU A 269 33.51 40.43 1.11
C LEU A 269 32.86 40.81 -0.22
N LYS A 270 32.05 41.87 -0.24
CA LYS A 270 31.48 42.42 -1.48
C LYS A 270 32.57 42.93 -2.43
N ARG A 271 33.61 43.59 -1.90
CA ARG A 271 34.77 44.02 -2.71
C ARG A 271 35.57 42.84 -3.25
N ILE A 272 35.87 41.86 -2.40
CA ILE A 272 36.57 40.64 -2.79
C ILE A 272 35.79 39.95 -3.92
N ALA A 273 34.48 39.75 -3.74
CA ALA A 273 33.60 39.15 -4.74
C ALA A 273 33.46 39.94 -6.06
N ALA A 274 33.81 41.23 -6.08
CA ALA A 274 33.73 42.09 -7.26
C ALA A 274 35.04 42.14 -8.08
N ARG A 275 36.10 41.43 -7.65
CA ARG A 275 37.40 41.42 -8.35
C ARG A 275 37.33 40.50 -9.59
N PRO A 276 37.97 40.85 -10.72
CA PRO A 276 37.96 40.02 -11.92
C PRO A 276 38.51 38.59 -11.72
N GLU A 277 39.43 38.42 -10.78
CA GLU A 277 40.02 37.13 -10.39
C GLU A 277 39.06 36.23 -9.60
N ILE A 278 37.97 36.81 -9.07
CA ILE A 278 36.92 36.16 -8.28
C ILE A 278 35.56 36.20 -9.01
N PHE A 279 35.52 36.81 -10.22
CA PHE A 279 34.40 37.12 -11.14
C PHE A 279 33.74 38.51 -11.02
N ASP A 280 33.15 38.97 -12.15
CA ASP A 280 32.53 40.29 -12.35
C ASP A 280 31.13 40.46 -11.70
N ASN A 281 30.77 39.66 -10.68
CA ASN A 281 29.45 39.72 -10.05
C ASN A 281 29.54 40.04 -8.53
N PRO A 282 29.26 41.30 -8.12
CA PRO A 282 29.32 41.71 -6.72
C PRO A 282 28.24 41.08 -5.81
N GLU A 283 27.21 40.43 -6.37
CA GLU A 283 26.19 39.70 -5.59
C GLU A 283 26.70 38.35 -5.05
N MET A 284 27.89 37.91 -5.47
CA MET A 284 28.46 36.59 -5.16
C MET A 284 29.04 36.42 -3.76
N TRP A 285 29.03 37.49 -2.96
CA TRP A 285 29.61 37.47 -1.62
C TRP A 285 28.90 36.49 -0.67
N GLU A 286 27.59 36.24 -0.82
CA GLU A 286 26.86 35.26 0.01
C GLU A 286 27.41 33.85 -0.17
N ARG A 287 27.79 33.51 -1.41
CA ARG A 287 28.39 32.23 -1.77
C ARG A 287 29.85 32.15 -1.30
N LEU A 288 30.60 33.26 -1.35
CA LEU A 288 31.97 33.33 -0.78
C LEU A 288 31.92 33.11 0.73
N VAL A 289 30.98 33.76 1.40
CA VAL A 289 30.73 33.59 2.82
C VAL A 289 30.35 32.14 3.11
N ALA A 290 29.45 31.54 2.34
CA ALA A 290 29.04 30.15 2.53
C ALA A 290 30.23 29.17 2.43
N ALA A 291 31.07 29.28 1.40
CA ALA A 291 32.25 28.42 1.23
C ALA A 291 33.31 28.58 2.35
N ASN A 292 33.23 29.66 3.13
CA ASN A 292 34.22 30.00 4.14
C ASN A 292 33.71 29.92 5.58
N GLN A 293 32.41 30.13 5.84
CA GLN A 293 31.74 29.86 7.13
C GLN A 293 32.11 28.49 7.70
N ASP A 294 32.27 27.60 6.75
CA ASP A 294 32.49 26.20 6.81
C ASP A 294 33.98 25.81 7.15
N ALA A 295 34.86 26.79 7.39
CA ALA A 295 36.27 26.59 7.80
C ALA A 295 36.54 26.72 9.32
N TYR A 296 35.53 26.52 10.18
CA TYR A 296 35.51 26.44 11.67
C TYR A 296 35.94 27.69 12.44
N ILE A 297 36.39 28.76 11.76
CA ILE A 297 36.93 29.99 12.40
C ILE A 297 36.48 31.25 11.63
N PHE A 298 35.58 31.12 10.64
CA PHE A 298 35.21 32.25 9.79
C PHE A 298 34.16 33.13 10.46
N ASP A 299 34.65 34.05 11.30
CA ASP A 299 33.88 35.19 11.74
C ASP A 299 33.84 36.24 10.63
N ARG A 300 32.70 36.34 9.94
CA ARG A 300 32.47 37.32 8.87
C ARG A 300 32.70 38.78 9.30
N THR A 301 32.67 39.06 10.60
CA THR A 301 32.93 40.38 11.16
C THR A 301 34.40 40.61 11.49
N LYS A 302 35.25 39.59 11.37
CA LYS A 302 36.68 39.61 11.72
C LYS A 302 37.56 39.01 10.64
N LEU A 303 37.47 39.56 9.42
CA LEU A 303 38.46 39.27 8.38
C LEU A 303 39.82 39.83 8.77
N ARG A 304 40.89 39.10 8.44
CA ARG A 304 42.27 39.53 8.69
C ARG A 304 43.07 39.51 7.40
N VAL A 305 44.00 40.45 7.26
CA VAL A 305 44.95 40.46 6.14
C VAL A 305 45.74 39.16 6.14
N GLY A 306 45.88 38.54 4.98
CA GLY A 306 46.54 37.25 4.78
C GLY A 306 45.66 36.04 5.06
N GLN A 307 44.42 36.22 5.54
CA GLN A 307 43.46 35.14 5.67
C GLN A 307 43.19 34.48 4.32
N LEU A 308 43.11 33.15 4.33
CA LEU A 308 42.76 32.35 3.16
C LEU A 308 41.25 32.16 3.09
N LEU A 309 40.65 32.53 1.96
CA LEU A 309 39.27 32.26 1.62
C LEU A 309 39.18 31.25 0.47
N ILE A 310 38.27 30.30 0.57
CA ILE A 310 37.94 29.32 -0.47
C ILE A 310 36.94 29.94 -1.44
N ILE A 311 37.20 29.80 -2.73
CA ILE A 311 36.26 30.14 -3.80
C ILE A 311 35.77 28.83 -4.43
N PRO A 312 34.47 28.52 -4.33
CA PRO A 312 33.88 27.30 -4.88
C PRO A 312 33.63 27.37 -6.39
N ARG A 313 33.50 26.21 -7.05
CA ARG A 313 33.08 26.06 -8.47
C ARG A 313 31.55 26.10 -8.64
N GLY A 314 31.02 26.65 -9.74
CA GLY A 314 29.61 26.53 -10.14
C GLY A 314 29.15 27.56 -11.20
N ARG A 315 28.05 27.29 -11.94
CA ARG A 315 27.46 28.25 -12.92
C ARG A 315 27.07 29.58 -12.29
N ALA A 316 26.60 29.50 -11.06
CA ALA A 316 26.61 30.53 -10.05
C ALA A 316 27.74 31.57 -10.17
N TRP A 317 28.97 31.10 -10.33
CA TRP A 317 30.21 31.87 -10.34
C TRP A 317 30.70 32.22 -11.74
N GLY A 318 29.88 32.05 -12.78
CA GLY A 318 30.22 32.49 -14.13
C GLY A 318 31.14 31.56 -14.93
N ASP A 319 31.48 30.38 -14.40
CA ASP A 319 32.13 29.33 -15.18
C ASP A 319 31.21 28.88 -16.33
N LYS A 320 31.76 28.81 -17.55
CA LYS A 320 31.05 28.35 -18.76
C LYS A 320 30.96 26.83 -18.84
#